data_AF-M0B3X0-F1
#
_entry.id   AF-M0B3X0-F1
#
_cell.length_a   1.000
_cell.length_b   1.000
_cell.length_c   1.000
_cell.angle_alpha   90.00
_cell.angle_beta   90.00
_cell.angle_gamma   90.00
#
_symmetry.space_group_name_H-M   'P 1'
#
loop_
_entity.id
_entity.type
_entity.pdbx_description
1 polymer ?
#
loop_
_entity_poly.entity_id
_entity_poly.type
_entity_poly.pdbx_seq_one_letter_code
_entity_poly.pdbx_strand_id
1 'polypeptide(L)'
;MFESAAIVEEGKLHLRVELSGDYYPNDTTARFEIRWYRNDDFNFHYREQRRDSDWKCRWNRHPNVRNSRDHFHPPAASRTDAENAQWPDDHRDVSRLVLDRIEERIETLWEQQ
;
A
#
# COMPACT_ATOMS: atom_id res chain seq x y z
N MET A 1 4.10 15.20 -1.95
CA MET A 1 4.00 13.73 -1.92
C MET A 1 3.79 13.12 -3.31
N PHE A 2 2.72 13.43 -4.05
CA PHE A 2 2.41 12.72 -5.32
C PHE A 2 3.08 13.33 -6.55
N GLU A 3 3.55 12.49 -7.47
CA GLU A 3 4.07 12.89 -8.78
C GLU A 3 3.02 12.71 -9.88
N SER A 4 2.30 11.59 -9.88
CA SER A 4 1.20 11.35 -10.82
C SER A 4 0.15 10.40 -10.26
N ALA A 5 -1.06 10.45 -10.81
CA ALA A 5 -2.14 9.52 -10.49
C ALA A 5 -2.92 9.19 -11.76
N ALA A 6 -3.14 7.91 -12.02
CA ALA A 6 -3.85 7.44 -13.20
C ALA A 6 -4.70 6.20 -12.90
N ILE A 7 -5.85 6.11 -13.57
CA ILE A 7 -6.62 4.87 -13.65
C ILE A 7 -5.99 4.01 -14.74
N VAL A 8 -5.55 2.80 -14.38
CA VAL A 8 -4.97 1.84 -15.30
C VAL A 8 -6.05 0.83 -15.68
N GLU A 9 -6.44 0.83 -16.95
CA GLU A 9 -7.48 -0.06 -17.48
C GLU A 9 -6.92 -1.37 -18.05
N GLU A 10 -5.63 -1.40 -18.41
CA GLU A 10 -4.99 -2.61 -18.92
C GLU A 10 -4.93 -3.70 -17.84
N GLY A 11 -5.44 -4.89 -18.17
CA GLY A 11 -5.54 -6.00 -17.23
C GLY A 11 -6.63 -5.79 -16.18
N LYS A 12 -6.24 -5.63 -14.91
CA LYS A 12 -7.19 -5.42 -13.81
C LYS A 12 -7.29 -3.93 -13.51
N LEU A 13 -8.47 -3.33 -13.73
CA LEU A 13 -8.74 -1.94 -13.39
C LEU A 13 -8.28 -1.59 -11.96
N HIS A 14 -7.43 -0.58 -11.82
CA HIS A 14 -6.94 -0.06 -10.54
C HIS A 14 -6.50 1.41 -10.66
N LEU A 15 -6.47 2.11 -9.53
CA LEU A 15 -5.77 3.39 -9.40
C LEU A 15 -4.29 3.10 -9.17
N ARG A 16 -3.41 3.80 -9.89
CA ARG A 16 -1.97 3.82 -9.66
C ARG A 16 -1.51 5.23 -9.37
N VAL A 17 -0.74 5.41 -8.29
CA VAL A 17 -0.20 6.69 -7.86
C VAL A 17 1.31 6.57 -7.69
N GLU A 18 2.05 7.39 -8.42
CA GLU A 18 3.49 7.53 -8.25
C GLU A 18 3.77 8.61 -7.21
N LEU A 19 4.66 8.32 -6.27
CA LEU A 19 5.12 9.25 -5.25
C LEU A 19 6.40 9.93 -5.71
N SER A 20 6.51 11.23 -5.44
CA SER A 20 7.70 12.01 -5.75
C SER A 20 8.89 11.50 -4.94
N GLY A 21 10.00 11.22 -5.62
CA GLY A 21 11.26 10.82 -4.99
C GLY A 21 11.81 11.85 -4.00
N ASP A 22 11.46 13.13 -4.15
CA ASP A 22 11.88 14.22 -3.25
C ASP A 22 11.31 14.06 -1.83
N TYR A 23 10.28 13.22 -1.66
CA TYR A 23 9.71 12.88 -0.36
C TYR A 23 10.54 11.82 0.40
N TYR A 24 11.55 11.22 -0.23
CA TYR A 24 12.39 10.16 0.36
C TYR A 24 13.83 10.66 0.61
N PRO A 25 14.51 10.17 1.67
CA PRO A 25 15.87 10.58 2.00
C PRO A 25 16.94 10.06 1.03
N ASN A 26 16.63 9.01 0.26
CA ASN A 26 17.55 8.33 -0.66
C ASN A 26 16.86 8.12 -2.00
N ASP A 27 17.64 7.88 -3.06
CA ASP A 27 17.12 7.54 -4.39
C ASP A 27 16.16 6.34 -4.32
N THR A 28 14.87 6.64 -4.40
CA THR A 28 13.76 5.71 -4.19
C THR A 28 12.66 6.02 -5.20
N THR A 29 12.27 5.02 -5.99
CA THR A 29 11.03 5.07 -6.75
C THR A 29 9.93 4.46 -5.88
N ALA A 30 8.85 5.19 -5.64
CA ALA A 30 7.78 4.71 -4.78
C ALA A 30 6.40 4.89 -5.42
N ARG A 31 5.51 3.93 -5.19
CA ARG A 31 4.15 3.98 -5.70
C ARG A 31 3.19 3.22 -4.81
N PHE A 32 1.92 3.56 -4.91
CA PHE A 32 0.86 2.68 -4.46
C PHE A 32 -0.20 2.44 -5.51
N GLU A 33 -0.85 1.28 -5.40
CA GLU A 33 -1.92 0.83 -6.27
C GLU A 33 -3.14 0.51 -5.40
N ILE A 34 -4.32 0.97 -5.81
CA ILE A 34 -5.59 0.67 -5.14
C ILE A 34 -6.53 0.00 -6.12
N ARG A 35 -7.04 -1.17 -5.73
CA ARG A 35 -8.13 -1.85 -6.44
C ARG A 35 -9.33 -2.02 -5.52
N TRP A 36 -10.44 -1.39 -5.88
CA TRP A 36 -11.74 -1.53 -5.23
C TRP A 36 -12.65 -2.47 -6.01
N TYR A 37 -13.48 -3.23 -5.29
CA TYR A 37 -14.45 -4.14 -5.84
C TYR A 37 -15.86 -3.73 -5.40
N ARG A 38 -16.89 -4.19 -6.13
CA ARG A 38 -18.30 -3.84 -5.86
C ARG A 38 -18.86 -4.44 -4.57
N ASN A 39 -18.15 -5.40 -3.97
CA ASN A 39 -18.51 -6.07 -2.72
C ASN A 39 -17.74 -5.51 -1.51
N ASP A 40 -17.21 -4.30 -1.63
CA ASP A 40 -16.35 -3.61 -0.65
C ASP A 40 -15.02 -4.29 -0.35
N ASP A 41 -14.67 -5.34 -1.09
CA ASP A 41 -13.31 -5.87 -1.06
C ASP A 41 -12.34 -4.85 -1.69
N PHE A 42 -11.09 -4.90 -1.27
CA PHE A 42 -10.02 -4.11 -1.85
C PHE A 42 -8.64 -4.73 -1.65
N ASN A 43 -7.70 -4.26 -2.48
CA ASN A 43 -6.27 -4.38 -2.23
C ASN A 43 -5.64 -2.99 -2.36
N PHE A 44 -4.89 -2.60 -1.35
CA PHE A 44 -4.02 -1.45 -1.36
C PHE A 44 -2.58 -1.97 -1.29
N HIS A 45 -1.75 -1.66 -2.28
CA HIS A 45 -0.40 -2.17 -2.39
C HIS A 45 0.58 -1.01 -2.51
N TYR A 46 1.47 -0.87 -1.54
CA TYR A 46 2.52 0.15 -1.54
C TYR A 46 3.87 -0.52 -1.76
N ARG A 47 4.73 0.11 -2.58
CA ARG A 47 6.04 -0.40 -2.96
C ARG A 47 7.06 0.73 -3.05
N GLU A 48 8.23 0.50 -2.47
CA GLU A 48 9.45 1.30 -2.60
C GLU A 48 10.51 0.45 -3.30
N GLN A 49 11.08 0.96 -4.38
CA GLN A 49 12.20 0.35 -5.08
C GLN A 49 13.45 1.19 -4.88
N ARG A 50 14.48 0.57 -4.32
CA ARG A 50 15.81 1.14 -4.12
C ARG A 50 16.84 0.28 -4.83
N ARG A 51 18.08 0.78 -4.93
CA ARG A 51 19.18 0.06 -5.61
C ARG A 51 19.34 -1.39 -5.15
N ASP A 52 19.28 -1.63 -3.84
CA ASP A 52 19.60 -2.93 -3.23
C ASP A 52 18.40 -3.58 -2.51
N SER A 53 17.21 -2.98 -2.56
CA SER A 53 16.04 -3.50 -1.86
C SER A 53 14.71 -3.17 -2.53
N ASP A 54 13.75 -4.09 -2.37
CA ASP A 54 12.35 -3.95 -2.76
C ASP A 54 11.50 -4.07 -1.50
N TRP A 55 11.01 -2.95 -1.01
CA TRP A 55 10.15 -2.91 0.17
C TRP A 55 8.71 -2.77 -0.28
N LYS A 56 7.81 -3.60 0.24
CA LYS A 56 6.40 -3.57 -0.12
C LYS A 56 5.51 -4.08 1.00
N CYS A 57 4.33 -3.50 1.15
CA CYS A 57 3.30 -3.97 2.07
C CYS A 57 1.92 -3.85 1.45
N ARG A 58 0.93 -4.52 2.05
CA ARG A 58 -0.45 -4.50 1.54
C ARG A 58 -1.49 -4.44 2.64
N TRP A 59 -2.55 -3.69 2.40
CA TRP A 59 -3.78 -3.69 3.19
C TRP A 59 -4.88 -4.31 2.33
N ASN A 60 -5.43 -5.42 2.80
CA ASN A 60 -6.39 -6.19 2.03
C ASN A 60 -7.70 -6.32 2.80
N ARG A 61 -8.79 -6.24 2.06
CA ARG A 61 -10.11 -6.72 2.44
C ARG A 61 -10.56 -7.72 1.39
N HIS A 62 -10.48 -9.01 1.69
CA HIS A 62 -11.05 -10.08 0.87
C HIS A 62 -11.13 -11.38 1.67
N PRO A 63 -12.04 -12.30 1.33
CA PRO A 63 -12.05 -13.64 1.91
C PRO A 63 -10.68 -14.32 1.76
N ASN A 64 -10.20 -14.91 2.86
CA ASN A 64 -8.97 -15.69 2.89
C ASN A 64 -9.21 -16.93 3.77
N VAL A 65 -8.61 -18.06 3.40
CA VAL A 65 -8.72 -19.32 4.17
C VAL A 65 -7.96 -19.23 5.49
N ARG A 66 -6.89 -18.43 5.56
CA ARG A 66 -5.96 -18.40 6.70
C ARG A 66 -6.08 -17.16 7.59
N ASN A 67 -6.70 -16.10 7.08
CA ASN A 67 -6.77 -14.81 7.76
C ASN A 67 -8.20 -14.31 7.77
N SER A 68 -8.47 -13.33 8.63
CA SER A 68 -9.69 -12.55 8.56
C SER A 68 -9.83 -11.86 7.20
N ARG A 69 -11.07 -11.47 6.86
CA ARG A 69 -11.39 -10.72 5.64
C ARG A 69 -10.45 -9.51 5.50
N ASP A 70 -10.27 -8.78 6.60
CA ASP A 70 -9.31 -7.69 6.71
C ASP A 70 -7.97 -8.25 7.20
N HIS A 71 -6.90 -8.00 6.45
CA HIS A 71 -5.56 -8.45 6.82
C HIS A 71 -4.46 -7.58 6.19
N PHE A 72 -3.34 -7.49 6.89
CA PHE A 72 -2.14 -6.76 6.49
C PHE A 72 -1.05 -7.73 6.02
N HIS A 73 -0.36 -7.41 4.93
CA HIS A 73 0.86 -8.11 4.52
C HIS A 73 2.06 -7.20 4.85
N PRO A 74 2.86 -7.52 5.88
CA PRO A 74 4.03 -6.73 6.23
C PRO A 74 5.13 -6.82 5.16
N PRO A 75 6.18 -5.98 5.27
CA PRO A 75 7.34 -6.07 4.41
C PRO A 75 7.98 -7.45 4.43
N ALA A 76 8.41 -7.92 3.26
CA ALA A 76 8.96 -9.26 3.06
C ALA A 76 8.03 -10.43 3.44
N ALA A 77 6.73 -10.18 3.68
CA ALA A 77 5.76 -11.23 3.92
C ALA A 77 5.64 -12.18 2.73
N SER A 78 5.74 -13.48 3.00
CA SER A 78 5.19 -14.48 2.10
C SER A 78 3.66 -14.48 2.21
N ARG A 79 2.96 -15.20 1.33
CA ARG A 79 1.49 -15.30 1.37
C ARG A 79 0.94 -15.80 2.71
N THR A 80 1.76 -16.45 3.53
CA THR A 80 1.35 -17.02 4.82
C THR A 80 1.56 -16.09 6.00
N ASP A 81 2.27 -14.98 5.79
CA ASP A 81 2.71 -14.09 6.88
C ASP A 81 1.79 -12.87 7.01
N ALA A 82 0.58 -12.98 6.48
CA ALA A 82 -0.43 -11.95 6.64
C ALA A 82 -0.94 -11.93 8.09
N GLU A 83 -1.12 -10.73 8.61
CA GLU A 83 -1.58 -10.47 9.96
C GLU A 83 -3.06 -10.08 9.92
N ASN A 84 -3.85 -10.66 10.82
CA ASN A 84 -5.26 -10.28 10.93
C ASN A 84 -5.37 -8.82 11.37
N ALA A 85 -6.30 -8.09 10.77
CA ALA A 85 -6.54 -6.68 11.06
C ALA A 85 -8.02 -6.35 10.96
N GLN A 86 -8.36 -5.08 11.20
CA GLN A 86 -9.69 -4.52 10.98
C GLN A 86 -9.53 -3.13 10.36
N TRP A 87 -10.22 -2.90 9.24
CA TRP A 87 -10.20 -1.62 8.55
C TRP A 87 -11.53 -0.89 8.72
N PRO A 88 -11.56 0.45 8.61
CA PRO A 88 -12.81 1.20 8.52
C PRO A 88 -13.73 0.67 7.40
N ASP A 89 -15.04 0.87 7.56
CA ASP A 89 -16.02 0.49 6.53
C ASP A 89 -16.02 1.50 5.37
N ASP A 90 -15.85 2.80 5.67
CA ASP A 90 -15.82 3.85 4.65
C ASP A 90 -14.49 3.83 3.88
N HIS A 91 -14.57 3.76 2.55
CA HIS A 91 -13.39 3.70 1.67
C HIS A 91 -12.47 4.92 1.80
N ARG A 92 -13.00 6.09 2.19
CA ARG A 92 -12.20 7.31 2.42
C ARG A 92 -11.40 7.19 3.71
N ASP A 93 -11.98 6.56 4.73
CA ASP A 93 -11.30 6.32 6.01
C ASP A 93 -10.23 5.24 5.86
N VAL A 94 -10.48 4.19 5.06
CA VAL A 94 -9.43 3.24 4.65
C VAL A 94 -8.29 3.96 3.93
N SER A 95 -8.61 4.87 3.00
CA SER A 95 -7.59 5.61 2.25
C SER A 95 -6.76 6.52 3.15
N ARG A 96 -7.39 7.23 4.09
CA ARG A 96 -6.68 8.03 5.11
C ARG A 96 -5.74 7.16 5.95
N LEU A 97 -6.26 6.06 6.50
CA LEU A 97 -5.47 5.13 7.30
C LEU A 97 -4.22 4.66 6.56
N VAL A 98 -4.34 4.28 5.29
CA VAL A 98 -3.17 3.80 4.53
C VAL A 98 -2.20 4.93 4.20
N LEU A 99 -2.69 6.12 3.84
CA LEU A 99 -1.84 7.27 3.56
C LEU A 99 -1.07 7.73 4.80
N ASP A 100 -1.72 7.75 5.97
CA ASP A 100 -1.08 8.06 7.25
C ASP A 100 0.06 7.07 7.54
N ARG A 101 -0.16 5.77 7.32
CA ARG A 101 0.90 4.74 7.48
C ARG A 101 2.06 4.89 6.50
N ILE A 102 1.79 5.35 5.28
CA ILE A 102 2.84 5.64 4.30
C ILE A 102 3.63 6.88 4.75
N GLU A 103 2.97 7.91 5.26
CA GLU A 103 3.62 9.11 5.78
C GLU A 103 4.50 8.79 6.99
N GLU A 104 3.97 8.09 8.00
CA GLU A 104 4.74 7.62 9.17
C GLU A 104 5.99 6.82 8.76
N ARG A 105 5.86 5.97 7.74
CA ARG A 105 6.96 5.18 7.19
C ARG A 105 8.03 6.07 6.55
N ILE A 106 7.62 7.09 5.80
CA ILE A 106 8.52 8.04 5.16
C ILE A 106 9.23 8.90 6.22
N GLU A 107 8.52 9.38 7.23
CA GLU A 107 9.10 10.12 8.36
C GLU A 107 10.15 9.29 9.08
N THR A 108 9.83 8.02 9.39
CA THR A 108 10.78 7.08 9.99
C THR A 108 12.06 6.92 9.15
N LEU A 109 11.96 6.98 7.81
CA LEU A 109 13.13 6.91 6.94
C LEU A 109 14.01 8.15 7.06
N TRP A 110 13.42 9.34 7.18
CA TRP A 110 14.15 10.58 7.38
C TRP A 110 14.85 10.62 8.74
N GLU A 111 14.22 10.08 9.78
CA GLU A 111 14.82 9.98 11.12
C GLU A 111 15.99 8.99 11.19
N GLN A 112 16.05 8.03 10.28
CA GLN A 112 17.08 6.99 10.20
C GLN A 112 18.28 7.35 9.31
N GLN A 113 18.35 8.61 8.85
CA GLN A 113 19.54 9.15 8.16
C GLN A 113 20.77 9.15 9.08
#